data_AF-A0AAJ6ZY49-F1
#
_entry.id   AF-A0AAJ6ZY49-F1
#
_cell.length_a   1.000
_cell.length_b   1.000
_cell.length_c   1.000
_cell.angle_alpha   90.00
_cell.angle_beta   90.00
_cell.angle_gamma   90.00
#
_symmetry.space_group_name_H-M   'P 1'
#
loop_
_entity.id
_entity.type
_entity.pdbx_description
1 polymer ?
#
loop_
_entity_poly.entity_id
_entity_poly.type
_entity_poly.pdbx_seq_one_letter_code
_entity_poly.pdbx_strand_id
1 'polypeptide(L)'
;MENTNVCLLKPFTQLAEARDVKFTQTLTEPLSIGSHIICTGTPTEDLPWFAINIGSGDPETRGDIAVHFNVRLPQNYVVRNTRRHDKWGPEETTAFRLFPFKVDRPFTIEVLVDEKETLWAVDGEHYCSFAHRNPSPLAAGWVQVTGIRDTDLKIHKTDIYPTTGPPVFDIPTRDSAAHPRQQDEPIWRPNVIAKLPNGIAEGYQLVIYGRLRPMLHSFAIDLMDVHREWPRANILLHVNVRAHSDAQFPRQLVVLNASLGAWGPERRQRSARLVPATHTTIRIVRGPGEWSVYTDNVLIGELEYRASPDGVKAIRIRGDIYPEDIYVCPSTSSPIEDKK
;
A
#
# COMPACT_ATOMS: atom_id res chain seq x y z
N MET A 1 12.82 -69.77 7.60
CA MET A 1 11.89 -69.05 8.49
C MET A 1 12.61 -67.80 8.95
N GLU A 2 11.99 -66.66 8.65
CA GLU A 2 12.55 -65.31 8.70
C GLU A 2 12.98 -64.87 10.10
N ASN A 3 14.10 -64.16 10.19
CA ASN A 3 14.43 -63.30 11.32
C ASN A 3 14.50 -61.87 10.82
N THR A 4 13.36 -61.19 10.86
CA THR A 4 13.24 -59.75 10.60
C THR A 4 13.46 -59.00 11.90
N ASN A 5 14.61 -58.34 12.04
CA ASN A 5 14.84 -57.36 13.10
C ASN A 5 13.97 -56.13 12.83
N VAL A 6 12.84 -56.03 13.53
CA VAL A 6 12.03 -54.80 13.57
C VAL A 6 12.64 -53.86 14.60
N CYS A 7 13.18 -52.75 14.11
CA CYS A 7 13.58 -51.61 14.91
C CYS A 7 12.35 -51.01 15.60
N LEU A 8 12.25 -51.14 16.93
CA LEU A 8 11.22 -50.51 17.73
C LEU A 8 11.48 -49.00 17.79
N LEU A 9 10.89 -48.26 16.85
CA LEU A 9 10.71 -46.82 17.00
C LEU A 9 9.68 -46.59 18.11
N LYS A 10 10.10 -45.88 19.15
CA LYS A 10 9.25 -45.39 20.24
C LYS A 10 8.05 -44.62 19.66
N PRO A 11 6.84 -44.76 20.22
CA PRO A 11 5.71 -43.95 19.80
C PRO A 11 6.00 -42.49 20.17
N PHE A 12 5.98 -41.61 19.16
CA PHE A 12 5.96 -40.17 19.36
C PHE A 12 4.76 -39.84 20.24
N THR A 13 5.07 -39.29 21.41
CA THR A 13 4.19 -38.59 22.32
C THR A 13 3.23 -37.69 21.56
N GLN A 14 1.95 -38.04 21.65
CA GLN A 14 0.78 -37.18 21.68
C GLN A 14 1.08 -35.70 21.40
N LEU A 15 0.88 -35.28 20.15
CA LEU A 15 0.75 -33.87 19.77
C LEU A 15 -0.28 -33.26 20.73
N ALA A 16 0.17 -32.37 21.60
CA ALA A 16 -0.73 -31.52 22.36
C ALA A 16 -1.62 -30.80 21.33
N GLU A 17 -2.93 -30.97 21.44
CA GLU A 17 -3.88 -30.20 20.66
C GLU A 17 -3.53 -28.73 20.82
N ALA A 18 -3.05 -28.09 19.76
CA ALA A 18 -2.84 -26.65 19.73
C ALA A 18 -4.17 -26.01 20.10
N ARG A 19 -4.23 -25.38 21.29
CA ARG A 19 -5.43 -24.66 21.70
C ARG A 19 -5.55 -23.45 20.79
N ASP A 20 -6.48 -23.49 19.84
CA ASP A 20 -6.85 -22.32 19.04
C ASP A 20 -7.25 -21.20 19.99
N VAL A 21 -6.35 -20.23 20.19
CA VAL A 21 -6.66 -19.02 20.95
C VAL A 21 -7.62 -18.21 20.09
N LYS A 22 -8.86 -18.13 20.55
CA LYS A 22 -9.95 -17.39 19.91
C LYS A 22 -10.44 -16.31 20.87
N PHE A 23 -10.35 -15.06 20.45
CA PHE A 23 -10.91 -13.91 21.15
C PHE A 23 -11.99 -13.28 20.27
N THR A 24 -13.20 -13.12 20.79
CA THR A 24 -14.30 -12.47 20.09
C THR A 24 -14.81 -11.30 20.90
N GLN A 25 -14.85 -10.12 20.30
CA GLN A 25 -15.45 -8.93 20.86
C GLN A 25 -16.76 -8.62 20.14
N THR A 26 -17.88 -8.74 20.85
CA THR A 26 -19.18 -8.25 20.37
C THR A 26 -19.16 -6.73 20.32
N LEU A 27 -19.65 -6.18 19.22
CA LEU A 27 -19.77 -4.74 19.02
C LEU A 27 -21.03 -4.23 19.71
N THR A 28 -20.87 -3.28 20.62
CA THR A 28 -22.00 -2.58 21.25
C THR A 28 -22.63 -1.54 20.32
N GLU A 29 -21.82 -0.99 19.41
CA GLU A 29 -22.25 -0.05 18.38
C GLU A 29 -21.78 -0.55 17.00
N PRO A 30 -22.57 -0.35 15.93
CA PRO A 30 -22.17 -0.72 14.59
C PRO A 30 -20.88 -0.01 14.14
N LEU A 31 -20.06 -0.71 13.35
CA LEU A 31 -18.94 -0.06 12.68
C LEU A 31 -19.48 0.98 11.69
N SER A 32 -18.81 2.12 11.66
CA SER A 32 -19.14 3.23 10.75
C SER A 32 -17.86 3.84 10.20
N ILE A 33 -17.96 4.72 9.21
CA ILE A 33 -16.79 5.39 8.61
C ILE A 33 -15.92 6.01 9.72
N GLY A 34 -14.61 5.77 9.68
CA GLY A 34 -13.65 6.19 10.70
C GLY A 34 -13.58 5.28 11.93
N SER A 35 -14.33 4.17 11.97
CA SER A 35 -14.11 3.12 12.97
C SER A 35 -12.74 2.50 12.77
N HIS A 36 -11.97 2.46 13.85
CA HIS A 36 -10.56 2.09 13.87
C HIS A 36 -10.35 0.94 14.87
N ILE A 37 -9.92 -0.21 14.34
CA ILE A 37 -9.65 -1.42 15.10
C ILE A 37 -8.14 -1.59 15.17
N ILE A 38 -7.58 -1.62 16.37
CA ILE A 38 -6.17 -1.90 16.60
C ILE A 38 -6.07 -3.27 17.27
N CYS A 39 -5.37 -4.18 16.62
CA CYS A 39 -5.07 -5.51 17.13
C CYS A 39 -3.56 -5.67 17.28
N THR A 40 -3.10 -6.00 18.49
CA THR A 40 -1.73 -6.47 18.71
C THR A 40 -1.75 -7.96 18.99
N GLY A 41 -0.63 -8.62 18.71
CA GLY A 41 -0.42 -10.00 19.13
C GLY A 41 0.87 -10.57 18.56
N THR A 42 1.14 -11.82 18.90
CA THR A 42 2.36 -12.53 18.53
C THR A 42 2.00 -13.86 17.86
N PRO A 43 2.44 -14.12 16.61
CA PRO A 43 2.26 -15.43 15.98
C PRO A 43 3.06 -16.51 16.71
N THR A 44 2.51 -17.71 16.83
CA THR A 44 3.14 -18.85 17.51
C THR A 44 3.63 -19.90 16.51
N GLU A 45 4.55 -20.78 16.94
CA GLU A 45 4.95 -21.94 16.13
C GLU A 45 3.83 -23.00 16.01
N ASP A 46 2.90 -23.02 16.97
CA ASP A 46 1.83 -24.02 17.04
C ASP A 46 0.84 -23.93 15.88
N LEU A 47 0.63 -22.72 15.35
CA LEU A 47 -0.36 -22.45 14.30
C LEU A 47 0.31 -21.80 13.08
N PRO A 48 0.17 -22.38 11.88
CA PRO A 48 0.78 -21.82 10.67
C PRO A 48 0.01 -20.61 10.11
N TRP A 49 -1.01 -20.13 10.82
CA TRP A 49 -1.87 -19.05 10.38
C TRP A 49 -2.49 -18.32 11.57
N PHE A 50 -2.96 -17.11 11.29
CA PHE A 50 -3.87 -16.40 12.17
C PHE A 50 -4.87 -15.59 11.36
N ALA A 51 -5.96 -15.15 11.98
CA ALA A 51 -6.95 -14.35 11.29
C ALA A 51 -7.61 -13.30 12.17
N ILE A 52 -7.95 -12.18 11.53
CA ILE A 52 -8.87 -11.16 12.05
C ILE A 52 -10.12 -11.21 11.18
N ASN A 53 -11.27 -11.43 11.82
CA ASN A 53 -12.57 -11.54 11.19
C ASN A 53 -13.47 -10.41 11.67
N ILE A 54 -14.12 -9.73 10.74
CA ILE A 54 -15.20 -8.78 10.99
C ILE A 54 -16.47 -9.40 10.41
N GLY A 55 -17.46 -9.67 11.26
CA GLY A 55 -18.62 -10.45 10.86
C GLY A 55 -19.90 -10.10 11.60
N SER A 56 -20.97 -10.78 11.20
CA SER A 56 -22.31 -10.62 11.74
C SER A 56 -22.98 -11.97 11.96
N GLY A 57 -24.10 -11.98 12.69
CA GLY A 57 -24.72 -13.23 13.15
C GLY A 57 -23.93 -13.88 14.28
N ASP A 58 -24.15 -15.18 14.50
CA ASP A 58 -23.50 -15.92 15.59
C ASP A 58 -22.08 -16.36 15.20
N PRO A 59 -21.02 -15.86 15.87
CA PRO A 59 -19.62 -16.20 15.57
C PRO A 59 -19.24 -17.66 15.85
N GLU A 60 -20.09 -18.44 16.54
CA GLU A 60 -19.82 -19.84 16.89
C GLU A 60 -20.51 -20.85 15.94
N THR A 61 -21.51 -20.43 15.17
CA THR A 61 -22.30 -21.37 14.33
C THR A 61 -22.29 -21.01 12.85
N ARG A 62 -22.98 -19.95 12.45
CA ARG A 62 -23.29 -19.59 11.05
C ARG A 62 -23.15 -18.10 10.73
N GLY A 63 -22.30 -17.39 11.46
CA GLY A 63 -22.03 -15.99 11.20
C GLY A 63 -21.37 -15.76 9.85
N ASP A 64 -21.89 -14.79 9.08
CA ASP A 64 -21.23 -14.33 7.87
C ASP A 64 -19.99 -13.50 8.24
N ILE A 65 -18.96 -13.60 7.41
CA ILE A 65 -17.71 -12.84 7.58
C ILE A 65 -17.67 -11.78 6.48
N ALA A 66 -17.91 -10.53 6.85
CA ALA A 66 -17.82 -9.41 5.93
C ALA A 66 -16.38 -9.20 5.44
N VAL A 67 -15.43 -9.27 6.36
CA VAL A 67 -14.00 -9.16 6.08
C VAL A 67 -13.23 -10.22 6.85
N HIS A 68 -12.59 -11.11 6.10
CA HIS A 68 -11.63 -12.08 6.60
C HIS A 68 -10.24 -11.59 6.23
N PHE A 69 -9.35 -11.39 7.19
CA PHE A 69 -7.94 -11.11 6.97
C PHE A 69 -7.14 -12.27 7.56
N ASN A 70 -6.61 -13.14 6.70
CA ASN A 70 -5.93 -14.36 7.12
C ASN A 70 -4.47 -14.36 6.68
N VAL A 71 -3.61 -14.36 7.67
CA VAL A 71 -2.16 -14.45 7.50
C VAL A 71 -1.79 -15.93 7.44
N ARG A 72 -1.12 -16.35 6.37
CA ARG A 72 -0.60 -17.70 6.18
C ARG A 72 0.92 -17.66 6.23
N LEU A 73 1.50 -18.06 7.36
CA LEU A 73 2.92 -17.92 7.65
C LEU A 73 3.82 -18.74 6.70
N PRO A 74 3.57 -20.03 6.44
CA PRO A 74 4.45 -20.83 5.58
C PRO A 74 4.56 -20.30 4.15
N GLN A 75 3.49 -19.72 3.63
CA GLN A 75 3.45 -19.19 2.27
C GLN A 75 3.77 -17.69 2.20
N ASN A 76 3.94 -17.01 3.33
CA ASN A 76 4.25 -15.58 3.43
C ASN A 76 3.28 -14.69 2.64
N TYR A 77 1.98 -14.92 2.76
CA TYR A 77 0.98 -14.03 2.20
C TYR A 77 -0.25 -13.88 3.08
N VAL A 78 -1.06 -12.87 2.75
CA VAL A 78 -2.29 -12.55 3.45
C VAL A 78 -3.45 -12.70 2.47
N VAL A 79 -4.45 -13.48 2.85
CA VAL A 79 -5.73 -13.58 2.15
C VAL A 79 -6.71 -12.59 2.74
N ARG A 80 -7.36 -11.80 1.87
CA ARG A 80 -8.62 -11.13 2.19
C ARG A 80 -9.77 -11.77 1.44
N ASN A 81 -10.89 -11.96 2.13
CA ASN A 81 -12.09 -12.51 1.52
C ASN A 81 -13.36 -12.15 2.32
N THR A 82 -14.51 -12.53 1.79
CA THR A 82 -15.83 -12.46 2.43
C THR A 82 -16.43 -13.85 2.40
N ARG A 83 -17.06 -14.27 3.50
CA ARG A 83 -17.84 -15.51 3.58
C ARG A 83 -19.31 -15.15 3.79
N ARG A 84 -20.18 -15.58 2.86
CA ARG A 84 -21.62 -15.35 2.95
C ARG A 84 -22.37 -16.66 2.77
N HIS A 85 -23.28 -16.97 3.68
CA HIS A 85 -24.05 -18.22 3.71
C HIS A 85 -23.12 -19.44 3.60
N ASP A 86 -22.07 -19.46 4.42
CA ASP A 86 -21.02 -20.50 4.45
C ASP A 86 -20.24 -20.69 3.14
N LYS A 87 -20.30 -19.72 2.21
CA LYS A 87 -19.54 -19.74 0.96
C LYS A 87 -18.53 -18.61 0.90
N TRP A 88 -17.28 -18.96 0.66
CA TRP A 88 -16.20 -18.00 0.42
C TRP A 88 -16.33 -17.39 -0.98
N GLY A 89 -16.09 -16.09 -1.08
CA GLY A 89 -15.93 -15.41 -2.36
C GLY A 89 -14.53 -15.62 -2.97
N PRO A 90 -14.18 -14.85 -4.00
CA PRO A 90 -12.83 -14.83 -4.56
C PRO A 90 -11.81 -14.24 -3.58
N GLU A 91 -10.68 -14.93 -3.38
CA GLU A 91 -9.57 -14.46 -2.53
C GLU A 91 -8.82 -13.27 -3.16
N GLU A 92 -8.37 -12.33 -2.31
CA GLU A 92 -7.46 -11.24 -2.68
C GLU A 92 -6.13 -11.36 -1.90
N THR A 93 -5.02 -11.52 -2.61
CA THR A 93 -3.70 -11.80 -1.99
C THR A 93 -2.64 -10.72 -2.19
N THR A 94 -2.88 -9.75 -3.08
CA THR A 94 -1.93 -8.68 -3.40
C THR A 94 -1.81 -7.66 -2.27
N ALA A 95 -0.59 -7.37 -1.83
CA ALA A 95 -0.29 -6.34 -0.84
C ALA A 95 0.68 -5.29 -1.41
N PHE A 96 0.67 -4.10 -0.82
CA PHE A 96 1.60 -3.01 -1.16
C PHE A 96 2.97 -3.21 -0.51
N ARG A 97 3.07 -4.03 0.53
CA ARG A 97 4.31 -4.26 1.28
C ARG A 97 4.71 -5.73 1.23
N LEU A 98 5.98 -5.98 1.55
CA LEU A 98 6.46 -7.35 1.80
C LEU A 98 5.78 -7.91 3.03
N PHE A 99 5.69 -9.24 3.10
CA PHE A 99 5.10 -9.95 4.22
C PHE A 99 5.81 -9.60 5.55
N PRO A 100 5.10 -8.98 6.52
CA PRO A 100 5.74 -8.41 7.71
C PRO A 100 5.77 -9.36 8.91
N PHE A 101 4.98 -10.43 8.88
CA PHE A 101 4.77 -11.29 10.05
C PHE A 101 5.89 -12.32 10.20
N LYS A 102 6.31 -12.55 11.46
CA LYS A 102 7.28 -13.59 11.83
C LYS A 102 6.83 -14.25 13.11
N VAL A 103 7.10 -15.55 13.24
CA VAL A 103 6.84 -16.29 14.48
C VAL A 103 7.62 -15.67 15.64
N ASP A 104 6.98 -15.63 16.81
CA ASP A 104 7.49 -15.05 18.06
C ASP A 104 7.85 -13.56 18.02
N ARG A 105 7.47 -12.87 16.95
CA ARG A 105 7.62 -11.42 16.84
C ARG A 105 6.26 -10.73 17.00
N PRO A 106 6.10 -9.81 17.97
CA PRO A 106 4.87 -9.05 18.11
C PRO A 106 4.66 -8.14 16.90
N PHE A 107 3.39 -7.91 16.56
CA PHE A 107 2.95 -6.98 15.54
C PHE A 107 1.82 -6.09 16.06
N THR A 108 1.56 -5.00 15.34
CA THR A 108 0.34 -4.21 15.45
C THR A 108 -0.37 -4.14 14.09
N ILE A 109 -1.63 -4.56 14.02
CA ILE A 109 -2.51 -4.37 12.87
C ILE A 109 -3.49 -3.26 13.18
N GLU A 110 -3.56 -2.27 12.30
CA GLU A 110 -4.57 -1.20 12.29
C GLU A 110 -5.55 -1.47 11.13
N VAL A 111 -6.85 -1.51 11.44
CA VAL A 111 -7.93 -1.64 10.46
C VAL A 111 -8.82 -0.42 10.52
N LEU A 112 -8.89 0.32 9.43
CA LEU A 112 -9.79 1.46 9.29
C LEU A 112 -10.96 1.07 8.39
N VAL A 113 -12.19 1.31 8.86
CA VAL A 113 -13.41 1.18 8.06
C VAL A 113 -13.67 2.50 7.35
N ASP A 114 -13.58 2.50 6.02
CA ASP A 114 -13.93 3.63 5.16
C ASP A 114 -15.30 3.40 4.49
N GLU A 115 -15.75 4.31 3.64
CA GLU A 115 -17.03 4.19 2.93
C GLU A 115 -17.10 2.92 2.05
N LYS A 116 -16.04 2.63 1.29
CA LYS A 116 -16.06 1.60 0.22
C LYS A 116 -15.11 0.44 0.46
N GLU A 117 -14.25 0.52 1.45
CA GLU A 117 -13.21 -0.48 1.72
C GLU A 117 -12.77 -0.44 3.18
N THR A 118 -12.07 -1.49 3.59
CA THR A 118 -11.25 -1.48 4.80
C THR A 118 -9.80 -1.26 4.43
N LEU A 119 -9.10 -0.37 5.15
CA LEU A 119 -7.68 -0.13 5.00
C LEU A 119 -6.92 -0.86 6.12
N TRP A 120 -5.85 -1.55 5.76
CA TRP A 120 -5.05 -2.35 6.68
C TRP A 120 -3.62 -1.86 6.72
N ALA A 121 -3.11 -1.59 7.92
CA ALA A 121 -1.71 -1.28 8.16
C ALA A 121 -1.12 -2.30 9.13
N VAL A 122 0.17 -2.58 8.97
CA VAL A 122 0.94 -3.46 9.85
C VAL A 122 2.17 -2.70 10.31
N ASP A 123 2.36 -2.61 11.62
CA ASP A 123 3.45 -1.87 12.26
C ASP A 123 3.57 -0.43 11.72
N GLY A 124 2.42 0.26 11.63
CA GLY A 124 2.32 1.65 11.15
C GLY A 124 2.38 1.83 9.63
N GLU A 125 2.66 0.78 8.87
CA GLU A 125 2.80 0.86 7.42
C GLU A 125 1.54 0.38 6.72
N HIS A 126 0.97 1.18 5.82
CA HIS A 126 -0.18 0.73 5.02
C HIS A 126 0.20 -0.49 4.18
N TYR A 127 -0.50 -1.60 4.43
CA TYR A 127 -0.17 -2.92 3.91
C TYR A 127 -1.06 -3.27 2.72
N CYS A 128 -2.38 -3.12 2.86
CA CYS A 128 -3.34 -3.41 1.80
C CYS A 128 -4.71 -2.79 2.07
N SER A 129 -5.62 -2.88 1.10
CA SER A 129 -7.05 -2.57 1.32
C SER A 129 -7.95 -3.73 0.86
N PHE A 130 -9.22 -3.71 1.26
CA PHE A 130 -10.22 -4.69 0.83
C PHE A 130 -11.55 -4.00 0.59
N ALA A 131 -12.01 -4.01 -0.67
CA ALA A 131 -13.28 -3.42 -1.06
C ALA A 131 -14.45 -4.11 -0.34
N HIS A 132 -15.42 -3.31 0.12
CA HIS A 132 -16.61 -3.84 0.77
C HIS A 132 -17.41 -4.72 -0.20
N ARG A 133 -17.75 -5.92 0.28
CA ARG A 133 -18.64 -6.85 -0.40
C ARG A 133 -19.94 -7.00 0.40
N ASN A 134 -20.77 -7.97 0.02
CA ASN A 134 -21.94 -8.35 0.79
C ASN A 134 -21.65 -9.64 1.59
N PRO A 135 -21.80 -9.65 2.93
CA PRO A 135 -22.20 -8.52 3.78
C PRO A 135 -21.11 -7.46 3.96
N SER A 136 -21.54 -6.23 4.23
CA SER A 136 -20.65 -5.09 4.50
C SER A 136 -20.19 -5.12 5.96
N PRO A 137 -18.92 -4.72 6.25
CA PRO A 137 -18.46 -4.59 7.63
C PRO A 137 -19.22 -3.54 8.45
N LEU A 138 -19.95 -2.63 7.78
CA LEU A 138 -20.84 -1.67 8.47
C LEU A 138 -22.03 -2.36 9.18
N ALA A 139 -22.36 -3.59 8.78
CA ALA A 139 -23.39 -4.42 9.43
C ALA A 139 -22.78 -5.44 10.42
N ALA A 140 -21.50 -5.31 10.75
CA ALA A 140 -20.84 -6.23 11.66
C ALA A 140 -21.42 -6.12 13.08
N GLY A 141 -21.56 -7.28 13.73
CA GLY A 141 -21.93 -7.40 15.14
C GLY A 141 -20.76 -7.82 16.03
N TRP A 142 -19.63 -8.19 15.45
CA TRP A 142 -18.46 -8.65 16.20
C TRP A 142 -17.16 -8.53 15.40
N VAL A 143 -16.05 -8.47 16.14
CA VAL A 143 -14.68 -8.63 15.63
C VAL A 143 -14.05 -9.80 16.37
N GLN A 144 -13.35 -10.66 15.64
CA GLN A 144 -12.76 -11.87 16.19
C GLN A 144 -11.31 -12.01 15.74
N VAL A 145 -10.46 -12.41 16.66
CA VAL A 145 -9.03 -12.67 16.46
C VAL A 145 -8.76 -14.12 16.83
N THR A 146 -8.03 -14.81 15.95
CA THR A 146 -7.72 -16.24 16.09
C THR A 146 -6.27 -16.50 15.73
N GLY A 147 -5.62 -17.46 16.41
CA GLY A 147 -4.31 -17.98 16.01
C GLY A 147 -3.09 -17.16 16.44
N ILE A 148 -3.25 -16.28 17.42
CA ILE A 148 -2.15 -15.50 18.01
C ILE A 148 -2.23 -15.49 19.54
N ARG A 149 -1.08 -15.30 20.20
CA ARG A 149 -0.97 -15.07 21.65
C ARG A 149 -0.74 -13.59 21.97
N ASP A 150 -0.86 -13.26 23.26
CA ASP A 150 -0.63 -11.91 23.80
C ASP A 150 -1.48 -10.82 23.10
N THR A 151 -2.73 -11.16 22.84
CA THR A 151 -3.64 -10.35 22.04
C THR A 151 -4.24 -9.20 22.83
N ASP A 152 -4.18 -7.99 22.28
CA ASP A 152 -4.98 -6.83 22.71
C ASP A 152 -5.79 -6.31 21.51
N LEU A 153 -7.07 -6.01 21.73
CA LEU A 153 -7.99 -5.52 20.70
C LEU A 153 -8.68 -4.25 21.21
N LYS A 154 -8.53 -3.16 20.46
CA LYS A 154 -9.13 -1.86 20.75
C LYS A 154 -9.93 -1.37 19.57
N ILE A 155 -11.14 -0.87 19.82
CA ILE A 155 -12.03 -0.32 18.80
C ILE A 155 -12.43 1.08 19.23
N HIS A 156 -12.16 2.07 18.39
CA HIS A 156 -12.44 3.48 18.65
C HIS A 156 -12.66 4.24 17.33
N LYS A 157 -12.87 5.56 17.41
CA LYS A 157 -12.90 6.44 16.24
C LYS A 157 -11.54 7.10 16.02
N THR A 158 -11.18 7.31 14.76
CA THR A 158 -9.98 8.07 14.39
C THR A 158 -10.30 9.07 13.28
N ASP A 159 -9.55 10.17 13.29
CA ASP A 159 -9.55 11.19 12.23
C ASP A 159 -8.34 11.07 11.29
N ILE A 160 -7.46 10.10 11.55
CA ILE A 160 -6.25 9.84 10.76
C ILE A 160 -5.91 8.35 10.75
N TYR A 161 -5.34 7.89 9.64
CA TYR A 161 -4.81 6.54 9.53
C TYR A 161 -3.62 6.50 8.53
N PRO A 162 -2.59 5.65 8.80
CA PRO A 162 -2.36 4.91 10.04
C PRO A 162 -1.97 5.84 11.20
N THR A 163 -2.26 5.45 12.44
CA THR A 163 -1.94 6.26 13.63
C THR A 163 -0.56 5.95 14.20
N THR A 164 -0.04 4.73 13.97
CA THR A 164 1.29 4.30 14.43
C THR A 164 2.37 4.40 13.35
N GLY A 165 2.06 5.09 12.24
CA GLY A 165 2.95 5.20 11.09
C GLY A 165 4.28 5.89 11.39
N PRO A 166 5.36 5.52 10.67
CA PRO A 166 6.64 6.19 10.82
C PRO A 166 6.55 7.66 10.41
N PRO A 167 7.49 8.52 10.86
CA PRO A 167 7.55 9.91 10.43
C PRO A 167 7.65 10.01 8.91
N VAL A 168 6.85 10.89 8.33
CA VAL A 168 6.91 11.21 6.91
C VAL A 168 8.06 12.17 6.65
N PHE A 169 8.96 11.79 5.74
CA PHE A 169 10.13 12.57 5.35
C PHE A 169 9.79 13.72 4.40
N ASP A 170 10.59 14.78 4.49
CA ASP A 170 10.55 15.90 3.54
C ASP A 170 11.39 15.57 2.31
N ILE A 171 10.87 15.91 1.13
CA ILE A 171 11.61 15.83 -0.12
C ILE A 171 12.58 17.02 -0.17
N PRO A 172 13.89 16.77 -0.36
CA PRO A 172 14.87 17.83 -0.44
C PRO A 172 14.72 18.65 -1.72
N THR A 173 15.03 19.94 -1.62
CA THR A 173 15.22 20.81 -2.79
C THR A 173 16.71 20.94 -3.07
N ARG A 174 17.11 20.73 -4.33
CA ARG A 174 18.47 20.86 -4.84
C ARG A 174 18.57 22.00 -5.85
N ASP A 175 19.76 22.56 -6.00
CA ASP A 175 20.03 23.66 -6.95
C ASP A 175 20.00 23.21 -8.41
N SER A 176 20.30 21.93 -8.69
CA SER A 176 20.19 21.36 -10.04
C SER A 176 20.03 19.84 -10.01
N ALA A 177 19.65 19.26 -11.16
CA ALA A 177 19.56 17.81 -11.30
C ALA A 177 20.91 17.07 -11.21
N ALA A 178 22.02 17.77 -11.42
CA ALA A 178 23.37 17.19 -11.34
C ALA A 178 23.96 17.24 -9.91
N HIS A 179 23.29 17.92 -8.97
CA HIS A 179 23.78 17.99 -7.59
C HIS A 179 23.71 16.60 -6.95
N PRO A 180 24.81 16.13 -6.33
CA PRO A 180 24.84 14.84 -5.69
C PRO A 180 23.93 14.82 -4.45
N ARG A 181 23.42 13.63 -4.14
CA ARG A 181 22.67 13.36 -2.91
C ARG A 181 23.53 13.67 -1.68
N GLN A 182 22.98 14.40 -0.72
CA GLN A 182 23.65 14.68 0.56
C GLN A 182 23.49 13.50 1.53
N GLN A 183 24.38 13.41 2.53
CA GLN A 183 24.45 12.25 3.43
C GLN A 183 23.26 12.17 4.40
N ASP A 184 22.68 13.32 4.75
CA ASP A 184 21.54 13.50 5.64
C ASP A 184 20.18 13.33 4.93
N GLU A 185 20.18 13.20 3.60
CA GLU A 185 18.94 12.98 2.85
C GLU A 185 18.28 11.63 3.16
N PRO A 186 16.93 11.54 3.10
CA PRO A 186 16.19 10.31 3.39
C PRO A 186 16.58 9.14 2.49
N ILE A 187 16.53 7.93 3.03
CA ILE A 187 16.58 6.70 2.24
C ILE A 187 15.15 6.33 1.87
N TRP A 188 14.86 6.38 0.58
CA TRP A 188 13.53 6.10 0.06
C TRP A 188 13.21 4.61 0.09
N ARG A 189 11.94 4.32 0.32
CA ARG A 189 11.38 2.96 0.24
C ARG A 189 10.34 2.94 -0.87
N PRO A 190 10.06 1.77 -1.49
CA PRO A 190 8.88 1.61 -2.35
C PRO A 190 7.61 2.04 -1.62
N ASN A 191 6.51 2.28 -2.35
CA ASN A 191 5.19 2.57 -1.76
C ASN A 191 5.21 3.68 -0.68
N VAL A 192 5.85 4.82 -0.96
CA VAL A 192 6.12 5.88 0.03
C VAL A 192 5.19 7.09 -0.13
N ILE A 193 4.86 7.72 0.99
CA ILE A 193 4.33 9.09 1.04
C ILE A 193 5.44 10.00 1.59
N ALA A 194 5.64 11.15 0.97
CA ALA A 194 6.63 12.13 1.41
C ALA A 194 6.08 13.56 1.27
N LYS A 195 6.60 14.48 2.08
CA LYS A 195 6.18 15.89 2.11
C LYS A 195 6.93 16.70 1.06
N LEU A 196 6.24 17.66 0.47
CA LEU A 196 6.79 18.74 -0.32
C LEU A 196 6.58 20.03 0.47
N PRO A 197 7.47 20.38 1.42
CA PRO A 197 7.24 21.50 2.33
C PRO A 197 7.03 22.82 1.59
N ASN A 198 7.75 23.01 0.48
CA ASN A 198 7.66 24.20 -0.36
C ASN A 198 6.83 23.97 -1.65
N GLY A 199 6.17 22.82 -1.78
CA GLY A 199 5.54 22.42 -3.04
C GLY A 199 6.54 22.25 -4.19
N ILE A 200 6.06 22.42 -5.42
CA ILE A 200 6.88 22.49 -6.64
C ILE A 200 6.61 23.86 -7.25
N ALA A 201 7.61 24.74 -7.34
CA ALA A 201 7.45 26.06 -7.93
C ALA A 201 7.31 25.99 -9.47
N GLU A 202 6.73 27.01 -10.10
CA GLU A 202 6.71 27.10 -11.57
C GLU A 202 8.15 27.11 -12.11
N GLY A 203 8.41 26.34 -13.18
CA GLY A 203 9.76 26.17 -13.71
C GLY A 203 10.64 25.23 -12.86
N TYR A 204 10.08 24.54 -11.87
CA TYR A 204 10.74 23.45 -11.14
C TYR A 204 10.18 22.09 -11.56
N GLN A 205 10.87 21.06 -11.12
CA GLN A 205 10.54 19.67 -11.37
C GLN A 205 10.73 18.82 -10.11
N LEU A 206 9.85 17.85 -9.94
CA LEU A 206 10.08 16.69 -9.08
C LEU A 206 10.83 15.64 -9.90
N VAL A 207 11.93 15.14 -9.38
CA VAL A 207 12.72 14.06 -9.98
C VAL A 207 12.62 12.83 -9.09
N ILE A 208 12.31 11.69 -9.70
CA ILE A 208 12.31 10.37 -9.06
C ILE A 208 13.25 9.49 -9.89
N TYR A 209 14.38 9.12 -9.29
CA TYR A 209 15.29 8.13 -9.85
C TYR A 209 15.10 6.81 -9.12
N GLY A 210 15.02 5.71 -9.85
CA GLY A 210 14.82 4.42 -9.23
C GLY A 210 14.79 3.26 -10.20
N ARG A 211 14.62 2.07 -9.64
CA ARG A 211 14.62 0.81 -10.38
C ARG A 211 13.19 0.28 -10.55
N LEU A 212 12.87 -0.14 -11.76
CA LEU A 212 11.60 -0.81 -12.08
C LEU A 212 11.65 -2.27 -11.66
N ARG A 213 10.51 -2.81 -11.20
CA ARG A 213 10.43 -4.26 -10.90
C ARG A 213 10.63 -5.09 -12.17
N PRO A 214 11.21 -6.31 -12.05
CA PRO A 214 11.27 -7.24 -13.18
C PRO A 214 9.89 -7.61 -13.73
N MET A 215 8.88 -7.70 -12.87
CA MET A 215 7.49 -7.90 -13.24
C MET A 215 6.74 -6.57 -13.19
N LEU A 216 7.02 -5.69 -14.15
CA LEU A 216 6.40 -4.38 -14.27
C LEU A 216 4.97 -4.51 -14.79
N HIS A 217 3.99 -4.50 -13.88
CA HIS A 217 2.57 -4.44 -14.20
C HIS A 217 2.07 -3.01 -14.24
N SER A 218 2.28 -2.27 -13.14
CA SER A 218 1.89 -0.87 -13.05
C SER A 218 2.53 -0.16 -11.86
N PHE A 219 2.67 1.15 -11.98
CA PHE A 219 2.95 2.02 -10.84
C PHE A 219 2.18 3.33 -10.97
N ALA A 220 2.02 4.02 -9.85
CA ALA A 220 1.37 5.32 -9.78
C ALA A 220 2.22 6.31 -8.99
N ILE A 221 2.19 7.58 -9.41
CA ILE A 221 2.75 8.72 -8.70
C ILE A 221 1.65 9.76 -8.57
N ASP A 222 1.27 10.08 -7.34
CA ASP A 222 0.26 11.09 -7.03
C ASP A 222 0.93 12.33 -6.45
N LEU A 223 0.59 13.51 -6.96
CA LEU A 223 0.80 14.78 -6.29
C LEU A 223 -0.45 15.13 -5.48
N MET A 224 -0.29 15.24 -4.16
CA MET A 224 -1.39 15.32 -3.21
C MET A 224 -1.38 16.66 -2.46
N ASP A 225 -2.55 17.08 -1.98
CA ASP A 225 -2.70 18.26 -1.12
C ASP A 225 -2.32 18.02 0.35
N VAL A 226 -2.31 16.76 0.79
CA VAL A 226 -1.92 16.36 2.15
C VAL A 226 -1.20 15.01 2.17
N HIS A 227 -0.26 14.84 3.10
CA HIS A 227 0.57 13.64 3.26
C HIS A 227 -0.08 12.59 4.16
N ARG A 228 -1.18 11.96 3.75
CA ARG A 228 -1.82 10.90 4.54
C ARG A 228 -2.52 9.86 3.66
N GLU A 229 -2.75 8.68 4.23
CA GLU A 229 -3.55 7.65 3.56
C GLU A 229 -5.04 7.87 3.75
N TRP A 230 -5.46 8.20 4.97
CA TRP A 230 -6.85 8.54 5.26
C TRP A 230 -6.95 9.66 6.31
N PRO A 231 -7.90 10.60 6.20
CA PRO A 231 -8.87 10.79 5.12
C PRO A 231 -8.21 10.99 3.75
N ARG A 232 -8.86 10.50 2.69
CA ARG A 232 -8.29 10.53 1.34
C ARG A 232 -7.91 11.96 0.95
N ALA A 233 -6.66 12.14 0.53
CA ALA A 233 -6.17 13.40 -0.01
C ALA A 233 -6.80 13.69 -1.37
N ASN A 234 -6.89 14.97 -1.73
CA ASN A 234 -7.09 15.32 -3.14
C ASN A 234 -5.81 15.02 -3.91
N ILE A 235 -5.97 14.52 -5.13
CA ILE A 235 -4.88 14.21 -6.04
C ILE A 235 -4.91 15.23 -7.17
N LEU A 236 -3.94 16.14 -7.18
CA LEU A 236 -3.85 17.22 -8.16
C LEU A 236 -3.25 16.74 -9.49
N LEU A 237 -2.44 15.68 -9.43
CA LEU A 237 -1.93 14.94 -10.57
C LEU A 237 -1.77 13.48 -10.17
N HIS A 238 -2.43 12.58 -10.89
CA HIS A 238 -2.24 11.14 -10.84
C HIS A 238 -1.54 10.71 -12.12
N VAL A 239 -0.32 10.20 -12.00
CA VAL A 239 0.43 9.59 -13.09
C VAL A 239 0.39 8.09 -12.91
N ASN A 240 -0.28 7.34 -13.78
CA ASN A 240 -0.32 5.89 -13.72
C ASN A 240 0.19 5.26 -15.00
N VAL A 241 1.30 4.54 -14.89
CA VAL A 241 1.83 3.73 -15.99
C VAL A 241 1.28 2.32 -15.85
N ARG A 242 0.53 1.89 -16.86
CA ARG A 242 -0.04 0.54 -16.98
C ARG A 242 0.76 -0.21 -18.04
N ALA A 243 1.73 -0.99 -17.59
CA ALA A 243 2.65 -1.71 -18.45
C ALA A 243 2.08 -3.05 -18.95
N HIS A 244 1.22 -3.69 -18.15
CA HIS A 244 0.59 -4.95 -18.54
C HIS A 244 -0.71 -4.78 -19.34
N SER A 245 -1.31 -3.58 -19.36
CA SER A 245 -2.48 -3.32 -20.21
C SER A 245 -2.05 -3.33 -21.68
N ASP A 246 -2.22 -4.48 -22.31
CA ASP A 246 -1.89 -4.78 -23.71
C ASP A 246 -0.39 -4.87 -23.97
N ALA A 247 0.26 -5.89 -23.39
CA ALA A 247 1.67 -6.23 -23.57
C ALA A 247 2.10 -6.47 -25.04
N GLN A 248 1.14 -6.51 -25.96
CA GLN A 248 1.38 -6.59 -27.41
C GLN A 248 1.95 -5.27 -27.98
N PHE A 249 1.72 -4.14 -27.32
CA PHE A 249 2.19 -2.84 -27.81
C PHE A 249 3.59 -2.52 -27.29
N PRO A 250 4.45 -1.91 -28.13
CA PRO A 250 5.84 -1.59 -27.76
C PRO A 250 5.97 -0.44 -26.76
N ARG A 251 4.87 0.29 -26.48
CA ARG A 251 4.85 1.41 -25.54
C ARG A 251 3.77 1.19 -24.49
N GLN A 252 4.12 1.45 -23.22
CA GLN A 252 3.19 1.30 -22.12
C GLN A 252 2.17 2.42 -22.11
N LEU A 253 0.98 2.13 -21.59
CA LEU A 253 -0.10 3.10 -21.43
C LEU A 253 0.21 3.99 -20.22
N VAL A 254 0.17 5.30 -20.43
CA VAL A 254 0.24 6.32 -19.40
C VAL A 254 -1.14 6.93 -19.26
N VAL A 255 -1.63 6.99 -18.02
CA VAL A 255 -2.91 7.58 -17.67
C VAL A 255 -2.65 8.73 -16.72
N LEU A 256 -3.08 9.93 -17.12
CA LEU A 256 -3.05 11.13 -16.30
C LEU A 256 -4.45 11.50 -15.86
N ASN A 257 -4.62 11.84 -14.59
CA ASN A 257 -5.90 12.28 -14.04
C ASN A 257 -5.71 13.18 -12.82
N ALA A 258 -6.81 13.68 -12.25
CA ALA A 258 -6.87 14.30 -10.94
C ALA A 258 -8.11 13.76 -10.20
N SER A 259 -8.06 13.74 -8.87
CA SER A 259 -9.18 13.36 -8.01
C SER A 259 -9.43 14.44 -6.96
N LEU A 260 -10.53 15.17 -7.11
CA LEU A 260 -10.93 16.27 -6.22
C LEU A 260 -12.24 15.87 -5.53
N GLY A 261 -12.16 14.95 -4.57
CA GLY A 261 -13.31 14.20 -4.02
C GLY A 261 -13.82 13.06 -4.92
N ALA A 262 -13.63 13.16 -6.23
CA ALA A 262 -13.85 12.07 -7.20
C ALA A 262 -12.89 12.19 -8.38
N TRP A 263 -12.65 11.06 -9.06
CA TRP A 263 -11.82 11.01 -10.26
C TRP A 263 -12.44 11.82 -11.40
N GLY A 264 -11.63 12.65 -12.05
CA GLY A 264 -11.99 13.34 -13.28
C GLY A 264 -11.85 12.46 -14.53
N PRO A 265 -11.98 13.03 -15.74
CA PRO A 265 -11.77 12.30 -16.99
C PRO A 265 -10.30 11.90 -17.16
N GLU A 266 -10.02 10.65 -17.54
CA GLU A 266 -8.67 10.18 -17.80
C GLU A 266 -8.11 10.77 -19.11
N ARG A 267 -6.86 11.25 -19.09
CA ARG A 267 -6.04 11.47 -20.29
C ARG A 267 -5.16 10.24 -20.50
N ARG A 268 -5.21 9.62 -21.67
CA ARG A 268 -4.53 8.35 -21.97
C ARG A 268 -3.57 8.51 -23.14
N GLN A 269 -2.33 8.05 -22.99
CA GLN A 269 -1.34 8.08 -24.07
C GLN A 269 -0.43 6.84 -24.01
N ARG A 270 -0.10 6.23 -25.16
CA ARG A 270 0.90 5.14 -25.24
C ARG A 270 2.26 5.69 -25.64
N SER A 271 2.95 6.25 -24.66
CA SER A 271 4.17 7.06 -24.85
C SER A 271 5.37 6.49 -24.10
N ALA A 272 5.16 5.88 -22.94
CA ALA A 272 6.23 5.33 -22.11
C ALA A 272 6.98 4.16 -22.80
N ARG A 273 8.29 4.11 -22.56
CA ARG A 273 9.23 3.10 -23.08
C ARG A 273 10.07 2.53 -21.95
N LEU A 274 9.41 2.18 -20.86
CA LEU A 274 10.06 1.65 -19.68
C LEU A 274 10.48 0.21 -19.91
N VAL A 275 11.70 -0.12 -19.49
CA VAL A 275 12.24 -1.48 -19.58
C VAL A 275 12.17 -2.12 -18.19
N PRO A 276 11.49 -3.26 -18.02
CA PRO A 276 11.46 -3.95 -16.73
C PRO A 276 12.87 -4.27 -16.22
N ALA A 277 13.05 -4.27 -14.89
CA ALA A 277 14.33 -4.51 -14.22
C ALA A 277 15.46 -3.49 -14.49
N THR A 278 15.21 -2.39 -15.20
CA THR A 278 16.20 -1.30 -15.38
C THR A 278 15.92 -0.12 -14.45
N HIS A 279 16.91 0.77 -14.34
CA HIS A 279 16.71 2.10 -13.78
C HIS A 279 16.01 3.01 -14.77
N THR A 280 15.29 4.00 -14.25
CA THR A 280 14.66 5.06 -15.02
C THR A 280 14.60 6.33 -14.18
N THR A 281 14.59 7.48 -14.86
CA THR A 281 14.34 8.78 -14.25
C THR A 281 12.99 9.29 -14.66
N ILE A 282 12.09 9.50 -13.69
CA ILE A 282 10.79 10.13 -13.89
C ILE A 282 10.89 11.59 -13.46
N ARG A 283 10.45 12.51 -14.32
CA ARG A 283 10.44 13.95 -14.02
C ARG A 283 9.02 14.47 -14.18
N ILE A 284 8.51 15.15 -13.16
CA ILE A 284 7.23 15.88 -13.24
C ILE A 284 7.56 17.36 -13.18
N VAL A 285 7.36 18.05 -14.29
CA VAL A 285 7.68 19.47 -14.47
C VAL A 285 6.42 20.30 -14.28
N ARG A 286 6.52 21.36 -13.46
CA ARG A 286 5.46 22.36 -13.33
C ARG A 286 5.66 23.46 -14.38
N GLY A 287 4.81 23.48 -15.40
CA GLY A 287 4.79 24.53 -16.42
C GLY A 287 3.90 25.72 -16.03
N PRO A 288 3.67 26.67 -16.95
CA PRO A 288 2.78 27.81 -16.69
C PRO A 288 1.28 27.43 -16.63
N GLY A 289 0.87 26.33 -17.27
CA GLY A 289 -0.56 25.92 -17.33
C GLY A 289 -0.83 24.43 -17.15
N GLU A 290 0.21 23.62 -16.99
CA GLU A 290 0.08 22.17 -16.99
C GLU A 290 1.23 21.47 -16.24
N TRP A 291 0.97 20.21 -15.90
CA TRP A 291 1.99 19.26 -15.51
C TRP A 291 2.49 18.51 -16.74
N SER A 292 3.81 18.50 -16.95
CA SER A 292 4.44 17.70 -18.00
C SER A 292 5.25 16.56 -17.37
N VAL A 293 5.03 15.33 -17.83
CA VAL A 293 5.65 14.12 -17.25
C VAL A 293 6.63 13.52 -18.24
N TYR A 294 7.87 13.27 -17.80
CA TYR A 294 8.93 12.68 -18.60
C TYR A 294 9.45 11.38 -17.99
N THR A 295 9.88 10.45 -18.84
CA THR A 295 10.69 9.29 -18.47
C THR A 295 11.95 9.29 -19.33
N ASP A 296 13.13 9.27 -18.71
CA ASP A 296 14.42 9.24 -19.41
C ASP A 296 14.52 10.33 -20.51
N ASN A 297 14.07 11.54 -20.15
CA ASN A 297 13.98 12.74 -21.01
C ASN A 297 12.99 12.67 -22.18
N VAL A 298 12.16 11.63 -22.26
CA VAL A 298 11.05 11.53 -23.22
C VAL A 298 9.76 11.99 -22.56
N LEU A 299 9.05 12.93 -23.18
CA LEU A 299 7.72 13.35 -22.74
C LEU A 299 6.74 12.19 -22.89
N ILE A 300 6.07 11.83 -21.78
CA ILE A 300 5.10 10.74 -21.73
C ILE A 300 3.67 11.17 -21.41
N GLY A 301 3.45 12.44 -21.13
CA GLY A 301 2.10 12.98 -21.06
C GLY A 301 2.05 14.36 -20.42
N GLU A 302 0.96 15.06 -20.69
CA GLU A 302 0.67 16.40 -20.17
C GLU A 302 -0.74 16.43 -19.60
N LEU A 303 -0.91 17.16 -18.49
CA LEU A 303 -2.20 17.38 -17.87
C LEU A 303 -2.34 18.85 -17.45
N GLU A 304 -3.25 19.55 -18.12
CA GLU A 304 -3.71 20.89 -17.73
C GLU A 304 -4.13 20.89 -16.25
N TYR A 305 -3.86 21.97 -15.54
CA TYR A 305 -4.22 22.09 -14.14
C TYR A 305 -5.73 21.96 -13.94
N ARG A 306 -6.14 21.01 -13.09
CA ARG A 306 -7.54 20.81 -12.67
C ARG A 306 -7.85 21.41 -11.30
N ALA A 307 -6.81 21.81 -10.58
CA ALA A 307 -6.81 22.54 -9.33
C ALA A 307 -5.55 23.40 -9.28
N SER A 308 -5.48 24.35 -8.34
CA SER A 308 -4.29 25.18 -8.18
C SER A 308 -3.05 24.30 -7.93
N PRO A 309 -1.98 24.42 -8.75
CA PRO A 309 -0.77 23.63 -8.57
C PRO A 309 -0.01 23.97 -7.27
N ASP A 310 -0.26 25.15 -6.67
CA ASP A 310 0.30 25.53 -5.36
C ASP A 310 -0.26 24.68 -4.20
N GLY A 311 -1.37 23.99 -4.45
CA GLY A 311 -1.98 23.04 -3.51
C GLY A 311 -1.16 21.77 -3.30
N VAL A 312 -0.15 21.48 -4.13
CA VAL A 312 0.68 20.28 -3.97
C VAL A 312 1.56 20.41 -2.73
N LYS A 313 1.37 19.51 -1.75
CA LYS A 313 2.14 19.47 -0.48
C LYS A 313 2.74 18.10 -0.18
N ALA A 314 2.43 17.09 -0.99
CA ALA A 314 2.94 15.74 -0.77
C ALA A 314 3.01 14.96 -2.08
N ILE A 315 3.79 13.89 -2.07
CA ILE A 315 3.76 12.86 -3.12
C ILE A 315 3.36 11.53 -2.52
N ARG A 316 2.76 10.67 -3.33
CA ARG A 316 2.61 9.24 -3.05
C ARG A 316 3.08 8.44 -4.25
N ILE A 317 4.01 7.52 -4.03
CA ILE A 317 4.47 6.57 -5.03
C ILE A 317 3.89 5.21 -4.68
N ARG A 318 3.34 4.46 -5.64
CA ARG A 318 2.85 3.09 -5.44
C ARG A 318 3.18 2.17 -6.61
N GLY A 319 3.28 0.86 -6.35
CA GLY A 319 3.42 -0.19 -7.36
C GLY A 319 4.87 -0.54 -7.70
N ASP A 320 5.12 -0.80 -8.97
CA ASP A 320 6.30 -1.52 -9.46
C ASP A 320 7.55 -0.65 -9.70
N ILE A 321 7.76 0.35 -8.86
CA ILE A 321 8.96 1.21 -8.84
C ILE A 321 9.58 1.26 -7.44
N TYR A 322 10.90 1.11 -7.39
CA TYR A 322 11.72 1.28 -6.20
C TYR A 322 12.47 2.62 -6.32
N PRO A 323 11.97 3.69 -5.66
CA PRO A 323 12.68 4.97 -5.66
C PRO A 323 13.98 4.82 -4.88
N GLU A 324 15.08 5.28 -5.48
CA GLU A 324 16.41 5.36 -4.86
C GLU A 324 16.76 6.82 -4.53
N ASP A 325 16.26 7.76 -5.33
CA ASP A 325 16.41 9.20 -5.10
C ASP A 325 15.13 9.96 -5.46
N ILE A 326 14.78 10.96 -4.66
CA ILE A 326 13.61 11.83 -4.86
C ILE A 326 13.99 13.23 -4.39
N TYR A 327 13.85 14.21 -5.28
CA TYR A 327 14.18 15.61 -4.96
C TYR A 327 13.45 16.57 -5.88
N VAL A 328 13.37 17.83 -5.48
CA VAL A 328 12.89 18.94 -6.30
C VAL A 328 14.07 19.79 -6.76
N CYS A 329 14.08 20.25 -8.01
CA CYS A 329 15.09 21.20 -8.50
C CYS A 329 14.53 22.05 -9.65
N PRO A 330 15.24 23.12 -10.09
CA PRO A 330 14.87 23.85 -11.30
C PRO A 330 14.79 22.95 -12.53
N SER A 331 13.84 23.22 -13.43
CA SER A 331 13.61 22.42 -14.65
C SER A 331 14.55 22.76 -15.80
N THR A 332 15.40 23.77 -15.64
CA THR A 332 16.29 24.32 -16.68
C THR A 332 16.97 23.23 -17.49
N SER A 333 16.91 23.38 -18.81
CA SER A 333 17.57 22.53 -19.81
C SER A 333 19.09 22.68 -19.71
N SER A 334 19.73 21.89 -18.85
CA SER A 334 21.18 21.86 -18.64
C SER A 334 21.78 23.16 -18.06
N PRO A 335 22.89 23.09 -17.31
CA PRO A 335 23.71 24.28 -17.10
C PRO A 335 24.20 24.75 -18.46
N ILE A 336 24.13 26.06 -18.72
CA ILE A 336 24.96 26.68 -19.76
C ILE A 336 26.41 26.46 -19.29
N GLU A 337 27.05 25.40 -19.75
CA GLU A 337 28.51 25.35 -19.77
C GLU A 337 28.94 26.43 -20.76
N ASP A 338 29.19 27.62 -20.24
CA ASP A 338 30.02 28.61 -20.93
C ASP A 338 31.40 27.96 -21.12
N LYS A 339 31.60 27.34 -22.28
CA LYS A 339 32.93 27.00 -22.77
C LYS A 339 33.66 28.32 -23.00
N LYS A 340 34.53 28.68 -22.05
CA LYS A 340 35.67 29.55 -22.30
C LYS A 340 36.88 28.73 -22.72
#